data_AF-A0A7W4E7M0-F1
#
_entry.id   AF-A0A7W4E7M0-F1
#
_cell.length_a   1.000
_cell.length_b   1.000
_cell.length_c   1.000
_cell.angle_alpha   90.00
_cell.angle_beta   90.00
_cell.angle_gamma   90.00
#
_symmetry.space_group_name_H-M   'P 1'
#
loop_
_entity.id
_entity.type
_entity.pdbx_description
1 polymer ?
#
loop_
_entity_poly.entity_id
_entity_poly.type
_entity_poly.pdbx_seq_one_letter_code
_entity_poly.pdbx_strand_id
1 'polypeptide(L)'
;MKFKIRFYAFFAFLTNKRKHLWLSFYPKINDKIWLVIFKLFFSKNMIIALKENKSKTKVRTDIFLFRNPKNAEKFKQAQKLSWKGNEDEKNRLYGEALDYPDFAILDFSELLKERKKDNGGKTKVGDRLSFSCFKYGYEGFVFKPENLSKILDWSKEQKIPQKNIEIEIFNHRIKKWQSLSKNEIKELLESKNPLKTSEKIAKNRE
;
A
#
# COMPACT_ATOMS: atom_id res chain seq x y z
N MET A 1 19.68 -6.87 -11.05
CA MET A 1 19.03 -6.22 -9.89
C MET A 1 17.59 -6.70 -9.64
N LYS A 2 16.67 -6.68 -10.64
CA LYS A 2 15.26 -7.11 -10.46
C LYS A 2 15.07 -8.56 -9.94
N PHE A 3 15.93 -9.50 -10.34
CA PHE A 3 15.87 -10.90 -9.88
C PHE A 3 16.11 -11.04 -8.37
N LYS A 4 17.15 -10.37 -7.83
CA LYS A 4 17.46 -10.39 -6.39
C LYS A 4 16.28 -9.86 -5.55
N ILE A 5 15.65 -8.76 -6.00
CA ILE A 5 14.49 -8.17 -5.30
C ILE A 5 13.32 -9.16 -5.27
N ARG A 6 13.01 -9.81 -6.39
CA ARG A 6 11.93 -10.83 -6.46
C ARG A 6 12.24 -12.05 -5.60
N PHE A 7 13.49 -12.53 -5.60
CA PHE A 7 13.92 -13.65 -4.77
C PHE A 7 13.80 -13.32 -3.28
N TYR A 8 14.26 -12.16 -2.83
CA TYR A 8 14.14 -11.76 -1.42
C TYR A 8 12.68 -11.55 -1.00
N ALA A 9 11.85 -10.95 -1.86
CA ALA A 9 10.43 -10.80 -1.59
C ALA A 9 9.71 -12.17 -1.50
N PHE A 10 10.06 -13.09 -2.39
CA PHE A 10 9.56 -14.46 -2.37
C PHE A 10 10.05 -15.24 -1.15
N PHE A 11 11.33 -15.17 -0.81
CA PHE A 11 11.89 -15.83 0.37
C PHE A 11 11.28 -15.27 1.67
N ALA A 12 11.07 -13.95 1.74
CA ALA A 12 10.37 -13.32 2.87
C ALA A 12 8.90 -13.76 2.94
N PHE A 13 8.24 -13.96 1.79
CA PHE A 13 6.92 -14.58 1.74
C PHE A 13 7.00 -16.00 2.29
N LEU A 14 7.88 -16.88 1.76
CA LEU A 14 8.07 -18.27 2.20
C LEU A 14 8.34 -18.42 3.71
N THR A 15 9.17 -17.54 4.26
CA THR A 15 9.54 -17.52 5.69
C THR A 15 8.52 -16.83 6.60
N ASN A 16 7.29 -16.62 6.11
CA ASN A 16 6.17 -16.00 6.83
C ASN A 16 6.44 -14.57 7.32
N LYS A 17 7.48 -13.91 6.80
CA LYS A 17 7.75 -12.50 7.09
C LYS A 17 6.82 -11.56 6.32
N ARG A 18 6.23 -12.01 5.20
CA ARG A 18 5.25 -11.26 4.39
C ARG A 18 3.92 -12.02 4.30
N LYS A 19 2.81 -11.29 4.48
CA LYS A 19 1.45 -11.85 4.39
C LYS A 19 0.93 -11.98 2.97
N HIS A 20 1.38 -11.09 2.09
CA HIS A 20 1.07 -11.10 0.67
C HIS A 20 2.30 -10.71 -0.16
N LEU A 21 2.26 -11.03 -1.45
CA LEU A 21 3.34 -10.79 -2.38
C LEU A 21 2.79 -10.40 -3.75
N TRP A 22 3.16 -9.22 -4.25
CA TRP A 22 2.96 -8.82 -5.64
C TRP A 22 4.24 -8.98 -6.44
N LEU A 23 4.17 -9.72 -7.54
CA LEU A 23 5.26 -9.90 -8.48
C LEU A 23 4.79 -9.59 -9.89
N SER A 24 5.62 -8.84 -10.62
CA SER A 24 5.34 -8.46 -11.99
C SER A 24 6.31 -9.12 -12.95
N PHE A 25 5.78 -9.90 -13.87
CA PHE A 25 6.50 -10.68 -14.86
C PHE A 25 6.33 -10.10 -16.25
N TYR A 26 7.40 -10.17 -17.04
CA TYR A 26 7.40 -9.88 -18.46
C TYR A 26 7.47 -11.20 -19.23
N PRO A 27 7.14 -11.24 -20.53
CA PRO A 27 7.16 -12.48 -21.31
C PRO A 27 8.60 -12.92 -21.66
N LYS A 28 9.40 -13.24 -20.65
CA LYS A 28 10.76 -13.81 -20.77
C LYS A 28 10.78 -15.24 -20.26
N ILE A 29 11.70 -16.08 -20.76
CA ILE A 29 11.80 -17.51 -20.39
C ILE A 29 11.91 -17.70 -18.87
N ASN A 30 12.80 -16.96 -18.20
CA ASN A 30 12.96 -17.03 -16.74
C ASN A 30 11.67 -16.70 -15.97
N ASP A 31 10.88 -15.76 -16.48
CA ASP A 31 9.62 -15.33 -15.85
C ASP A 31 8.53 -16.41 -16.01
N LYS A 32 8.55 -17.21 -17.09
CA LYS A 32 7.67 -18.37 -17.28
C LYS A 32 7.96 -19.48 -16.26
N ILE A 33 9.24 -19.76 -15.99
CA ILE A 33 9.65 -20.78 -15.00
C ILE A 33 9.13 -20.40 -13.60
N TRP A 34 9.32 -19.15 -13.19
CA TRP A 34 8.77 -18.64 -11.93
C TRP A 34 7.26 -18.81 -11.85
N LEU A 35 6.53 -18.47 -12.91
CA LEU A 35 5.08 -18.59 -12.94
C LEU A 35 4.60 -20.04 -12.79
N VAL A 36 5.33 -21.01 -13.36
CA VAL A 36 5.05 -22.45 -13.17
C VAL A 36 5.28 -22.85 -11.71
N ILE A 37 6.40 -22.44 -11.10
CA ILE A 37 6.69 -22.70 -9.69
C ILE A 37 5.57 -22.13 -8.81
N PHE A 38 5.16 -20.88 -9.04
CA PHE A 38 4.07 -20.26 -8.27
C PHE A 38 2.75 -21.00 -8.42
N LYS A 39 2.40 -21.45 -9.63
CA LYS A 39 1.19 -22.25 -9.87
C LYS A 39 1.22 -23.56 -9.10
N LEU A 40 2.35 -24.26 -9.08
CA LEU A 40 2.49 -25.55 -8.41
C LEU A 40 2.27 -25.43 -6.91
N PHE A 41 2.87 -24.42 -6.26
CA PHE A 41 2.83 -24.31 -4.79
C PHE A 41 1.69 -23.46 -4.24
N PHE A 42 1.11 -22.54 -5.04
CA PHE A 42 0.20 -21.50 -4.52
C PHE A 42 -1.08 -21.30 -5.32
N SER A 43 -1.47 -22.23 -6.20
CA SER A 43 -2.64 -22.10 -7.10
C SER A 43 -3.90 -21.55 -6.42
N LYS A 44 -4.25 -22.03 -5.23
CA LYS A 44 -5.47 -21.62 -4.50
C LYS A 44 -5.42 -20.18 -3.98
N ASN A 45 -4.24 -19.65 -3.69
CA ASN A 45 -4.05 -18.32 -3.10
C ASN A 45 -3.38 -17.33 -4.06
N MET A 46 -3.34 -17.69 -5.34
CA MET A 46 -2.72 -16.90 -6.38
C MET A 46 -3.77 -16.26 -7.27
N ILE A 47 -3.57 -14.98 -7.57
CA ILE A 47 -4.36 -14.21 -8.53
C ILE A 47 -3.42 -13.75 -9.63
N ILE A 48 -3.79 -14.05 -10.87
CA ILE A 48 -3.05 -13.61 -12.05
C ILE A 48 -3.84 -12.49 -12.70
N ALA A 49 -3.26 -11.30 -12.78
CA ALA A 49 -3.79 -10.17 -13.53
C ALA A 49 -2.92 -9.93 -14.77
N LEU A 50 -3.54 -9.96 -15.94
CA LEU A 50 -2.87 -9.61 -17.20
C LEU A 50 -3.04 -8.11 -17.44
N LYS A 51 -1.91 -7.43 -17.65
CA LYS A 51 -1.88 -6.00 -17.98
C LYS A 51 -1.30 -5.85 -19.37
N GLU A 52 -2.17 -5.55 -20.33
CA GLU A 52 -1.75 -5.13 -21.66
C GLU A 52 -1.10 -3.75 -21.58
N ASN A 53 0.05 -3.57 -22.25
CA ASN A 53 0.58 -2.22 -22.44
C ASN A 53 -0.22 -1.50 -23.55
N LYS A 54 -0.06 -0.17 -23.65
CA LYS A 54 -0.76 0.65 -24.66
C LYS A 54 -0.58 0.16 -26.11
N SER A 55 0.51 -0.55 -26.40
CA SER A 55 0.80 -1.08 -27.73
C SER A 55 0.30 -2.51 -27.96
N LYS A 56 -0.42 -3.12 -26.99
CA LYS A 56 -0.91 -4.53 -27.01
C LYS A 56 0.15 -5.61 -27.29
N THR A 57 1.43 -5.25 -27.39
CA THR A 57 2.54 -6.12 -27.80
C THR A 57 3.33 -6.69 -26.64
N LYS A 58 3.21 -6.13 -25.43
CA LYS A 58 3.86 -6.66 -24.22
C LYS A 58 2.81 -6.82 -23.11
N VAL A 59 2.41 -8.06 -22.87
CA VAL A 59 1.55 -8.44 -21.76
C VAL A 59 2.42 -8.58 -20.51
N ARG A 60 2.26 -7.68 -19.55
CA ARG A 60 2.81 -7.84 -18.20
C ARG A 60 1.86 -8.76 -17.42
N THR A 61 2.41 -9.78 -16.79
CA THR A 61 1.64 -10.66 -15.90
C THR A 61 1.94 -10.28 -14.47
N ASP A 62 0.95 -9.74 -13.76
CA ASP A 62 1.04 -9.46 -12.34
C ASP A 62 0.47 -10.66 -11.56
N ILE A 63 1.28 -11.21 -10.66
CA ILE A 63 0.89 -12.28 -9.75
C ILE A 63 0.75 -11.69 -8.36
N PHE A 64 -0.41 -11.89 -7.75
CA PHE A 64 -0.66 -11.60 -6.34
C PHE A 64 -0.80 -12.92 -5.59
N LEU A 65 0.02 -13.12 -4.57
CA LEU A 65 -0.06 -14.26 -3.67
C LEU A 65 -0.52 -13.79 -2.30
N PHE A 66 -1.45 -14.54 -1.72
CA PHE A 66 -1.94 -14.32 -0.37
C PHE A 66 -1.63 -15.54 0.49
N ARG A 67 -1.37 -15.34 1.78
CA ARG A 67 -1.31 -16.46 2.73
C ARG A 67 -2.70 -16.96 3.09
N ASN A 68 -3.64 -16.03 3.26
CA ASN A 68 -5.03 -16.33 3.60
C ASN A 68 -5.89 -16.43 2.32
N PRO A 69 -6.54 -17.56 2.03
CA PRO A 69 -7.46 -17.70 0.90
C PRO A 69 -8.61 -16.67 0.93
N LYS A 70 -9.10 -16.29 2.12
CA LYS A 70 -10.16 -15.28 2.26
C LYS A 70 -9.72 -13.92 1.70
N ASN A 71 -8.45 -13.56 1.88
CA ASN A 71 -7.89 -12.31 1.37
C ASN A 71 -7.79 -12.34 -0.16
N ALA A 72 -7.40 -13.48 -0.74
CA ALA A 72 -7.42 -13.66 -2.19
C ALA A 72 -8.84 -13.50 -2.74
N GLU A 73 -9.85 -14.03 -2.05
CA GLU A 73 -11.24 -13.87 -2.48
C GLU A 73 -11.70 -12.40 -2.43
N LYS A 74 -11.42 -11.68 -1.34
CA LYS A 74 -11.69 -10.24 -1.26
C LYS A 74 -11.00 -9.46 -2.37
N PHE A 75 -9.74 -9.78 -2.69
CA PHE A 75 -9.02 -9.14 -3.78
C PHE A 75 -9.66 -9.41 -5.15
N LYS A 76 -10.12 -10.65 -5.40
CA LYS A 76 -10.86 -10.99 -6.63
C LYS A 76 -12.18 -10.23 -6.73
N GLN A 77 -12.92 -10.14 -5.63
CA GLN A 77 -14.15 -9.35 -5.57
C GLN A 77 -13.87 -7.88 -5.87
N ALA A 78 -12.83 -7.30 -5.25
CA ALA A 78 -12.38 -5.94 -5.56
C ALA A 78 -12.06 -5.76 -7.05
N GLN A 79 -11.36 -6.72 -7.68
CA GLN A 79 -11.02 -6.64 -9.11
C GLN A 79 -12.25 -6.61 -10.03
N LYS A 80 -13.34 -7.32 -9.69
CA LYS A 80 -14.58 -7.37 -10.49
C LYS A 80 -15.38 -6.07 -10.44
N LEU A 81 -15.26 -5.28 -9.37
CA LEU A 81 -16.00 -4.02 -9.25
C LEU A 81 -15.46 -2.94 -10.19
N SER A 82 -16.35 -2.15 -10.79
CA SER A 82 -15.96 -0.91 -11.49
C SER A 82 -15.47 0.13 -10.49
N TRP A 83 -14.56 1.01 -10.89
CA TRP A 83 -14.27 2.20 -10.08
C TRP A 83 -15.50 3.11 -10.01
N LYS A 84 -16.09 3.46 -11.15
CA LYS A 84 -17.30 4.26 -11.20
C LYS A 84 -18.44 3.59 -10.42
N GLY A 85 -18.96 4.28 -9.39
CA GLY A 85 -20.10 3.83 -8.58
C GLY A 85 -19.77 2.90 -7.41
N ASN A 86 -18.57 2.30 -7.35
CA ASN A 86 -18.21 1.33 -6.31
C ASN A 86 -16.87 1.64 -5.61
N GLU A 87 -16.41 2.89 -5.63
CA GLU A 87 -15.06 3.24 -5.15
C GLU A 87 -14.84 2.88 -3.68
N ASP A 88 -15.78 3.21 -2.80
CA ASP A 88 -15.67 2.94 -1.37
C ASP A 88 -15.54 1.43 -1.11
N GLU A 89 -16.44 0.64 -1.69
CA GLU A 89 -16.46 -0.82 -1.53
C GLU A 89 -15.22 -1.48 -2.16
N LYS A 90 -14.82 -1.03 -3.34
CA LYS A 90 -13.62 -1.53 -4.02
C LYS A 90 -12.35 -1.22 -3.22
N ASN A 91 -12.24 -0.03 -2.64
CA ASN A 91 -11.13 0.34 -1.76
C ASN A 91 -11.13 -0.49 -0.47
N ARG A 92 -12.31 -0.68 0.14
CA ARG A 92 -12.48 -1.51 1.34
C ARG A 92 -11.99 -2.93 1.08
N LEU A 93 -12.47 -3.58 0.02
CA LEU A 93 -12.07 -4.95 -0.32
C LEU A 93 -10.58 -5.07 -0.61
N TYR A 94 -9.95 -4.08 -1.28
CA TYR A 94 -8.50 -4.08 -1.47
C TYR A 94 -7.74 -3.92 -0.14
N GLY A 95 -8.14 -2.97 0.71
CA GLY A 95 -7.50 -2.76 2.00
C GLY A 95 -7.59 -3.98 2.91
N GLU A 96 -8.77 -4.60 2.98
CA GLU A 96 -9.00 -5.82 3.74
C GLU A 96 -8.22 -7.01 3.19
N ALA A 97 -8.10 -7.15 1.85
CA ALA A 97 -7.30 -8.20 1.25
C ALA A 97 -5.80 -8.06 1.59
N LEU A 98 -5.32 -6.83 1.79
CA LEU A 98 -3.92 -6.54 2.13
C LEU A 98 -3.67 -6.54 3.65
N ASP A 99 -4.66 -6.90 4.46
CA ASP A 99 -4.64 -6.85 5.94
C ASP A 99 -4.27 -5.45 6.47
N TYR A 100 -4.78 -4.39 5.85
CA TYR A 100 -4.65 -3.04 6.36
C TYR A 100 -5.64 -2.81 7.52
N PRO A 101 -5.31 -1.94 8.50
CA PRO A 101 -6.20 -1.70 9.62
C PRO A 101 -7.47 -0.96 9.19
N ASP A 102 -8.62 -1.32 9.76
CA ASP A 102 -9.93 -0.80 9.36
C ASP A 102 -10.00 0.73 9.36
N PHE A 103 -9.42 1.38 10.38
CA PHE A 103 -9.40 2.84 10.46
C PHE A 103 -8.60 3.49 9.32
N ALA A 104 -7.54 2.85 8.80
CA ALA A 104 -6.79 3.37 7.67
C ALA A 104 -7.54 3.21 6.35
N ILE A 105 -8.33 2.13 6.23
CA ILE A 105 -9.22 1.92 5.08
C ILE A 105 -10.30 3.02 5.04
N LEU A 106 -10.85 3.37 6.21
CA LEU A 106 -11.80 4.47 6.37
C LEU A 106 -11.16 5.82 6.03
N ASP A 107 -10.00 6.12 6.63
CA ASP A 107 -9.24 7.35 6.34
C ASP A 107 -8.99 7.54 4.84
N PHE A 108 -8.56 6.47 4.15
CA PHE A 108 -8.30 6.54 2.72
C PHE A 108 -9.56 6.90 1.92
N SER A 109 -10.70 6.32 2.28
CA SER A 109 -11.98 6.61 1.65
C SER A 109 -12.42 8.06 1.89
N GLU A 110 -12.22 8.59 3.10
CA GLU A 110 -12.50 9.99 3.42
C GLU A 110 -11.59 10.95 2.64
N LEU A 111 -10.28 10.69 2.62
CA LEU A 111 -9.29 11.49 1.89
C LEU A 111 -9.58 11.53 0.38
N LEU A 112 -10.13 10.45 -0.19
CA LEU A 112 -10.57 10.42 -1.59
C LEU A 112 -11.82 11.28 -1.81
N LYS A 113 -12.78 11.27 -0.88
CA LYS A 113 -14.00 12.09 -0.95
C LYS A 113 -13.68 13.58 -0.81
N GLU A 114 -12.79 13.94 0.12
CA GLU A 114 -12.30 15.30 0.30
C GLU A 114 -11.67 15.83 -0.99
N ARG A 115 -10.79 15.02 -1.63
CA ARG A 115 -10.18 15.37 -2.92
C ARG A 115 -11.21 15.66 -4.03
N LYS A 116 -12.32 14.93 -4.07
CA LYS A 116 -13.38 15.12 -5.09
C LYS A 116 -14.21 16.37 -4.87
N LYS A 117 -14.46 16.74 -3.61
CA LYS A 117 -15.18 17.97 -3.23
C LYS A 117 -14.34 19.21 -3.53
N ASP A 118 -13.02 19.07 -3.45
CA ASP A 118 -12.04 20.13 -3.69
C ASP A 118 -11.78 20.47 -5.18
N ASN A 119 -12.72 20.25 -6.09
CA ASN A 119 -12.71 20.81 -7.47
C ASN A 119 -12.92 22.35 -7.44
N GLY A 120 -12.12 23.06 -6.63
CA GLY A 120 -12.19 24.47 -6.28
C GLY A 120 -11.68 24.81 -4.87
N GLY A 121 -11.44 23.81 -4.00
CA GLY A 121 -11.07 23.98 -2.59
C GLY A 121 -9.61 23.59 -2.32
N LYS A 122 -8.92 24.37 -1.47
CA LYS A 122 -7.51 24.19 -1.08
C LYS A 122 -7.31 22.83 -0.39
N THR A 123 -6.91 21.80 -1.13
CA THR A 123 -6.43 20.54 -0.54
C THR A 123 -5.32 20.89 0.45
N LYS A 124 -5.53 20.57 1.74
CA LYS A 124 -4.61 20.99 2.81
C LYS A 124 -3.28 20.26 2.64
N VAL A 125 -2.19 21.00 2.61
CA VAL A 125 -0.84 20.44 2.48
C VAL A 125 -0.56 19.54 3.69
N GLY A 126 -0.10 18.30 3.52
CA GLY A 126 0.17 17.42 4.68
C GLY A 126 -1.08 16.80 5.33
N ASP A 127 -2.23 16.83 4.65
CA ASP A 127 -3.47 16.15 5.05
C ASP A 127 -3.37 14.61 5.11
N ARG A 128 -2.30 14.04 4.55
CA ARG A 128 -2.14 12.61 4.39
C ARG A 128 -0.72 12.15 4.65
N LEU A 129 -0.62 11.08 5.42
CA LEU A 129 0.60 10.32 5.66
C LEU A 129 0.52 8.98 4.93
N SER A 130 1.67 8.42 4.57
CA SER A 130 1.79 7.03 4.11
C SER A 130 2.47 6.20 5.19
N PHE A 131 2.09 4.93 5.28
CA PHE A 131 2.81 3.90 6.01
C PHE A 131 3.29 2.87 5.00
N SER A 132 4.57 2.52 5.03
CA SER A 132 5.07 1.35 4.31
C SER A 132 6.04 0.53 5.15
N CYS A 133 6.08 -0.78 4.86
CA CYS A 133 7.06 -1.70 5.39
C CYS A 133 7.25 -2.85 4.41
N PHE A 134 7.97 -2.58 3.31
CA PHE A 134 8.13 -3.52 2.20
C PHE A 134 8.65 -4.89 2.64
N LYS A 135 9.58 -4.96 3.59
CA LYS A 135 10.15 -6.23 4.08
C LYS A 135 9.08 -7.16 4.67
N TYR A 136 8.00 -6.60 5.20
CA TYR A 136 6.92 -7.31 5.87
C TYR A 136 5.65 -7.43 5.01
N GLY A 137 5.74 -7.00 3.74
CA GLY A 137 4.64 -7.11 2.80
C GLY A 137 3.68 -5.93 2.89
N TYR A 138 4.03 -4.82 3.52
CA TYR A 138 3.19 -3.62 3.48
C TYR A 138 3.75 -2.66 2.44
N GLU A 139 3.14 -2.65 1.26
CA GLU A 139 3.64 -1.85 0.12
C GLU A 139 3.34 -0.36 0.22
N GLY A 140 2.43 0.02 1.10
CA GLY A 140 2.01 1.40 1.23
C GLY A 140 0.51 1.50 1.42
N PHE A 141 0.07 2.20 2.45
CA PHE A 141 -1.29 2.73 2.51
C PHE A 141 -1.28 4.13 3.10
N VAL A 142 -2.32 4.89 2.78
CA VAL A 142 -2.45 6.30 3.14
C VAL A 142 -3.46 6.42 4.26
N PHE A 143 -3.16 7.28 5.23
CA PHE A 143 -3.99 7.52 6.41
C PHE A 143 -3.89 8.99 6.84
N LYS A 144 -4.78 9.42 7.74
CA LYS A 144 -4.81 10.79 8.28
C LYS A 144 -3.79 10.96 9.41
N PRO A 145 -3.10 12.11 9.54
CA PRO A 145 -2.10 12.36 10.59
C PRO A 145 -2.57 12.02 12.01
N GLU A 146 -3.84 12.23 12.31
CA GLU A 146 -4.50 11.95 13.59
C GLU A 146 -4.41 10.48 14.01
N ASN A 147 -4.31 9.56 13.05
CA ASN A 147 -4.24 8.13 13.31
C ASN A 147 -2.80 7.59 13.39
N LEU A 148 -1.77 8.46 13.39
CA LEU A 148 -0.37 8.03 13.46
C LEU A 148 -0.07 7.11 14.66
N SER A 149 -0.57 7.44 15.85
CA SER A 149 -0.37 6.57 17.03
C SER A 149 -0.98 5.19 16.82
N LYS A 150 -2.22 5.11 16.30
CA LYS A 150 -2.90 3.84 16.03
C LYS A 150 -2.15 3.00 15.00
N ILE A 151 -1.55 3.63 13.98
CA ILE A 151 -0.70 2.95 13.00
C ILE A 151 0.53 2.33 13.66
N LEU A 152 1.20 3.08 14.54
CA LEU A 152 2.36 2.56 15.23
C LEU A 152 1.99 1.42 16.18
N ASP A 153 0.88 1.52 16.89
CA ASP A 153 0.40 0.44 17.78
C ASP A 153 -0.01 -0.81 17.00
N TRP A 154 -0.81 -0.65 15.94
CA TRP A 154 -1.13 -1.73 15.01
C TRP A 154 0.14 -2.39 14.45
N SER A 155 1.17 -1.61 14.07
CA SER A 155 2.41 -2.18 13.54
C SER A 155 3.16 -3.05 14.57
N LYS A 156 3.08 -2.72 15.87
CA LYS A 156 3.63 -3.54 16.96
C LYS A 156 2.85 -4.85 17.12
N GLU A 157 1.53 -4.80 17.02
CA GLU A 157 0.67 -6.00 17.05
C GLU A 157 0.99 -6.95 15.88
N GLN A 158 1.28 -6.37 14.70
CA GLN A 158 1.74 -7.12 13.54
C GLN A 158 3.20 -7.62 13.66
N LYS A 159 3.87 -7.38 14.80
CA LYS A 159 5.27 -7.74 15.07
C LYS A 159 6.25 -7.15 14.04
N ILE A 160 5.93 -5.97 13.50
CA ILE A 160 6.77 -5.25 12.54
C ILE A 160 7.84 -4.47 13.32
N PRO A 161 9.14 -4.69 13.05
CA PRO A 161 10.19 -3.90 13.69
C PRO A 161 10.12 -2.45 13.24
N GLN A 162 10.04 -1.53 14.20
CA GLN A 162 9.88 -0.09 13.95
C GLN A 162 10.97 0.50 13.04
N LYS A 163 12.19 -0.05 13.08
CA LYS A 163 13.30 0.37 12.22
C LYS A 163 13.09 0.11 10.71
N ASN A 164 12.12 -0.72 10.35
CA ASN A 164 11.80 -1.03 8.95
C ASN A 164 10.54 -0.31 8.47
N ILE A 165 9.90 0.49 9.33
CA ILE A 165 8.72 1.27 8.98
C ILE A 165 9.19 2.58 8.35
N GLU A 166 8.55 2.94 7.25
CA GLU A 166 8.69 4.24 6.63
C GLU A 166 7.35 4.97 6.72
N ILE A 167 7.39 6.17 7.30
CA ILE A 167 6.26 7.10 7.32
C ILE A 167 6.63 8.26 6.41
N GLU A 168 5.81 8.55 5.42
CA GLU A 168 6.02 9.71 4.54
C GLU A 168 4.85 10.67 4.65
N ILE A 169 5.11 11.93 4.34
CA ILE A 169 4.08 12.96 4.23
C ILE A 169 3.93 13.35 2.75
N PHE A 170 2.69 13.56 2.30
CA PHE A 170 2.46 14.06 0.95
C PHE A 170 2.49 15.58 0.93
N ASN A 171 3.43 16.13 0.16
CA ASN A 171 3.47 17.56 -0.12
C ASN A 171 2.72 17.85 -1.43
N HIS A 172 1.54 18.47 -1.31
CA HIS A 172 0.68 18.81 -2.44
C HIS A 172 1.28 19.87 -3.37
N ARG A 173 2.19 20.73 -2.89
CA ARG A 173 2.81 21.79 -3.70
C ARG A 173 3.79 21.20 -4.71
N ILE A 174 4.70 20.34 -4.25
CA ILE A 174 5.68 19.66 -5.12
C ILE A 174 5.19 18.30 -5.65
N LYS A 175 4.00 17.85 -5.22
CA LYS A 175 3.34 16.59 -5.58
C LYS A 175 4.21 15.35 -5.32
N LYS A 176 4.90 15.32 -4.18
CA LYS A 176 5.82 14.21 -3.80
C LYS A 176 5.57 13.74 -2.38
N TRP A 177 5.81 12.44 -2.16
CA TRP A 177 5.99 11.86 -0.83
C TRP A 177 7.39 12.18 -0.32
N GLN A 178 7.49 12.54 0.95
CA GLN A 178 8.76 12.84 1.62
C GLN A 178 8.80 12.08 2.94
N SER A 179 9.82 11.26 3.16
CA SER A 179 9.98 10.50 4.40
C SER A 179 10.09 11.45 5.61
N LEU A 180 9.40 11.12 6.70
CA LEU A 180 9.49 11.86 7.96
C LEU A 180 10.69 11.36 8.77
N SER A 181 11.41 12.29 9.38
CA SER A 181 12.44 11.96 10.36
C SER A 181 11.80 11.46 11.66
N LYS A 182 12.60 10.80 12.51
CA LYS A 182 12.15 10.38 13.84
C LYS A 182 11.66 11.56 14.70
N ASN A 183 12.28 12.73 14.55
CA ASN A 183 11.90 13.92 15.31
C ASN A 183 10.55 14.48 14.85
N GLU A 184 10.28 14.49 13.55
CA GLU A 184 8.99 14.93 13.01
C GLU A 184 7.86 13.94 13.35
N ILE A 185 8.15 12.63 13.31
CA ILE A 185 7.20 11.62 13.79
C ILE A 185 6.88 11.87 15.28
N LYS A 186 7.90 12.17 16.10
CA LYS A 186 7.70 12.52 17.51
C LYS A 186 6.86 13.80 17.68
N GLU A 187 7.17 14.85 16.93
CA GLU A 187 6.40 16.12 16.95
C GLU A 187 4.91 15.89 16.60
N LEU A 188 4.63 15.01 15.63
CA LEU A 188 3.26 14.65 15.27
C LEU A 188 2.54 13.87 16.38
N LEU A 189 3.22 12.94 17.05
CA LEU A 189 2.64 12.14 18.14
C LEU A 189 2.35 12.98 19.39
N GLU A 190 3.20 13.96 19.69
CA GLU A 190 3.05 14.84 20.86
C GLU A 190 2.10 16.03 20.59
N SER A 191 1.70 16.23 19.33
CA SER A 191 0.86 17.36 18.95
C SER A 191 -0.59 17.19 19.41
N LYS A 192 -1.14 18.27 20.00
CA LYS A 192 -2.58 18.40 20.26
C LYS A 192 -3.41 18.52 18.97
N ASN A 193 -2.77 18.85 17.84
CA ASN A 193 -3.41 18.94 16.53
C ASN A 193 -2.45 18.39 15.45
N PRO A 194 -2.42 17.05 15.25
CA PRO A 194 -1.51 16.41 14.31
C PRO A 194 -1.62 16.95 12.88
N LEU A 195 -2.82 17.31 12.41
CA LEU A 195 -3.03 17.89 11.09
C LEU A 195 -2.35 19.26 10.92
N LYS A 196 -2.48 20.16 11.90
CA LYS A 196 -1.77 21.46 11.82
C LYS A 196 -0.26 21.30 11.86
N THR A 197 0.22 20.33 12.64
CA THR A 197 1.65 20.01 12.71
C THR A 197 2.14 19.41 11.39
N SER A 198 1.40 18.48 10.78
CA SER A 198 1.75 17.90 9.48
C SER A 198 1.75 18.96 8.38
N GLU A 199 0.78 19.88 8.39
CA GLU A 199 0.75 21.05 7.50
C GLU A 199 2.01 21.90 7.63
N LYS A 200 2.44 22.19 8.87
CA LYS A 200 3.66 22.97 9.13
C LYS A 200 4.91 22.25 8.62
N ILE A 201 5.04 20.96 8.91
CA ILE A 201 6.17 20.13 8.46
C ILE A 201 6.24 20.12 6.94
N ALA A 202 5.13 19.87 6.26
CA ALA A 202 5.10 19.80 4.80
C ALA A 202 5.43 21.15 4.13
N LYS A 203 4.98 22.28 4.70
CA LYS A 203 5.31 23.63 4.21
C LYS A 203 6.79 23.99 4.40
N ASN A 204 7.43 23.51 5.46
CA ASN A 204 8.85 23.78 5.73
C ASN A 204 9.81 23.01 4.80
N ARG A 205 9.30 22.08 4.00
CA ARG A 205 10.06 21.21 3.09
C ARG A 205 9.90 21.59 1.62
N GLU A 206 9.51 22.84 1.38
CA GLU A 206 9.54 23.52 0.10
C GLU A 206 10.99 23.85 -0.30
#